data_AF-A0A7R9YED9-F1
#
_entry.id   AF-A0A7R9YED9-F1
#
_cell.length_a   1.000
_cell.length_b   1.000
_cell.length_c   1.000
_cell.angle_alpha   90.00
_cell.angle_beta   90.00
_cell.angle_gamma   90.00
#
_symmetry.space_group_name_H-M   'P 1'
#
loop_
_entity.id
_entity.type
_entity.pdbx_description
1 polymer ?
#
loop_
_entity_poly.entity_id
_entity_poly.type
_entity_poly.pdbx_seq_one_letter_code
_entity_poly.pdbx_strand_id
1 'polypeptide(L)'
;FDQLAKSAPNLTSKALDAMRKLRDTLLEEEAADGADLQVWQIGDLGLQATARIMASHDPLRAAMDISQNFPAMAQSISAVSVPQELRTEVERNMRAPIVQKLPGAGTTLFVNGVAINAESWTFNVFKLLAQVRDEGRKLSLARRLLLPPEFQSRVLKLAYEDESYRRGGQNAKVRVDLRKGSKEGIAFLNNLEKDARYEMWPDNIMQILYAGWQLASIAKNAYTSVHVIDPTSPDGLQAIREIKEVYDASYPVRLGVVLVGGATSYPDEAGVRKESSLTGVDIAHLFATLLQDYGKDVAFEFLFGLARQFDDLRGRQRELAENVFAKAVLTGEDVKEEKSALEARARDLLLQAYNPENASWAKVMEMRTYVEDKGLPVNCRLLNGVLYTQTKMMDTLLQDLVYEQHNIAWLIQKRVISPTTRSIFTRVIANAERKVGKWHPILAEAPGNEKLVDFVGDEKARDFSVKLSWLDCDEGGNEPTLRSANHMFLLDLGSTDGRQAARIALDFAETTFPGKMAFVHVPSSTSPQKSNGTLQSLLNEIAASKMPLKAKLEALRSIFTEECAQDTANCVINVGSVIADSDPGLFERVKEKSQEALRLQVDVLEVLGIE
;
A
#
# COMPACT_ATOMS: atom_id res chain seq x y z
N PHE A 1 -19.69 56.26 -46.02
CA PHE A 1 -20.56 57.13 -45.20
C PHE A 1 -21.01 58.40 -45.91
N ASP A 2 -20.16 59.09 -46.67
CA ASP A 2 -20.61 60.25 -47.46
C ASP A 2 -21.59 59.91 -48.59
N GLN A 3 -21.58 58.67 -49.07
CA GLN A 3 -22.63 58.15 -49.96
C GLN A 3 -23.94 57.81 -49.22
N LEU A 4 -23.86 57.39 -47.95
CA LEU A 4 -25.01 57.08 -47.08
C LEU A 4 -25.73 58.34 -46.59
N ALA A 5 -24.96 59.41 -46.31
CA ALA A 5 -25.49 60.74 -46.00
C ALA A 5 -26.21 61.38 -47.21
N LYS A 6 -25.86 60.98 -48.44
CA LYS A 6 -26.52 61.41 -49.68
C LYS A 6 -27.77 60.58 -50.02
N SER A 7 -27.86 59.33 -49.57
CA SER A 7 -28.95 58.40 -49.92
C SER A 7 -30.13 58.38 -48.95
N ALA A 8 -30.02 58.98 -47.76
CA ALA A 8 -31.09 58.97 -46.75
C ALA A 8 -31.17 60.31 -45.98
N PRO A 9 -31.97 61.29 -46.46
CA PRO A 9 -32.03 62.65 -45.89
C PRO A 9 -32.76 62.75 -44.52
N ASN A 10 -33.32 61.66 -44.00
CA ASN A 10 -34.07 61.63 -42.75
C ASN A 10 -33.24 61.15 -41.53
N LEU A 11 -31.96 60.84 -41.69
CA LEU A 11 -31.09 60.55 -40.55
C LEU A 11 -30.67 61.85 -39.86
N THR A 12 -31.02 62.00 -38.59
CA THR A 12 -30.62 63.15 -37.76
C THR A 12 -29.09 63.21 -37.65
N SER A 13 -28.54 64.43 -37.62
CA SER A 13 -27.09 64.68 -37.50
C SER A 13 -26.46 63.92 -36.32
N LYS A 14 -27.19 63.74 -35.22
CA LYS A 14 -26.79 62.94 -34.06
C LYS A 14 -26.56 61.46 -34.35
N ALA A 15 -27.36 60.85 -35.22
CA ALA A 15 -27.20 59.44 -35.60
C ALA A 15 -25.97 59.26 -36.50
N LEU A 16 -25.73 60.21 -37.40
CA LEU A 16 -24.51 60.24 -38.22
C LEU A 16 -23.25 60.47 -37.37
N ASP A 17 -23.31 61.32 -36.36
CA ASP A 17 -22.20 61.52 -35.41
C ASP A 17 -21.97 60.30 -34.52
N ALA A 18 -23.03 59.61 -34.09
CA ALA A 18 -22.90 58.36 -33.33
C ALA A 18 -22.27 57.23 -34.18
N MET A 19 -22.65 57.12 -35.46
CA MET A 19 -22.04 56.15 -36.38
C MET A 19 -20.59 56.50 -36.74
N ARG A 20 -20.25 57.79 -36.82
CA ARG A 20 -18.86 58.23 -36.99
C ARG A 20 -18.03 57.92 -35.75
N LYS A 21 -18.54 58.19 -34.55
CA LYS A 21 -17.89 57.77 -33.30
C LYS A 21 -17.70 56.26 -33.21
N LEU A 22 -18.71 55.48 -33.60
CA LEU A 22 -18.63 54.02 -33.63
C LEU A 22 -17.58 53.53 -34.63
N ARG A 23 -17.53 54.13 -35.83
CA ARG A 23 -16.48 53.86 -36.81
C ARG A 23 -15.10 54.21 -36.27
N ASP A 24 -14.96 55.36 -35.63
CA ASP A 24 -13.67 55.82 -35.11
C ASP A 24 -13.20 54.88 -33.97
N THR A 25 -14.11 54.39 -33.11
CA THR A 25 -13.78 53.34 -32.13
C THR A 25 -13.45 51.98 -32.76
N LEU A 26 -14.13 51.58 -33.84
CA LEU A 26 -13.84 50.32 -34.54
C LEU A 26 -12.51 50.38 -35.32
N LEU A 27 -12.15 51.55 -35.85
CA LEU A 27 -10.87 51.78 -36.51
C LEU A 27 -9.71 51.86 -35.49
N GLU A 28 -9.96 52.37 -34.28
CA GLU A 28 -9.02 52.27 -33.16
C GLU A 28 -8.84 50.82 -32.69
N GLU A 29 -9.90 50.01 -32.69
CA GLU A 29 -9.83 48.56 -32.43
C GLU A 29 -9.06 47.78 -33.51
N GLU A 30 -9.28 48.06 -34.80
CA GLU A 30 -8.50 47.46 -35.91
C GLU A 30 -7.03 47.90 -35.91
N ALA A 31 -6.73 49.13 -35.48
CA ALA A 31 -5.35 49.63 -35.36
C ALA A 31 -4.59 49.03 -34.17
N ALA A 32 -5.30 48.57 -33.13
CA ALA A 32 -4.71 47.86 -31.99
C ALA A 32 -4.27 46.43 -32.35
N ASP A 33 -4.79 45.86 -33.45
CA ASP A 33 -4.49 44.50 -33.94
C ASP A 33 -3.06 44.36 -34.53
N GLY A 34 -2.34 45.49 -34.69
CA GLY A 34 -1.00 45.54 -35.30
C GLY A 34 0.09 46.25 -34.47
N ALA A 35 -0.18 46.64 -33.22
CA ALA A 35 0.78 47.39 -32.41
C ALA A 35 1.47 46.49 -31.36
N ASP A 36 2.77 46.26 -31.56
CA ASP A 36 3.62 45.49 -30.64
C ASP A 36 3.63 46.11 -29.23
N LEU A 37 3.21 45.33 -28.23
CA LEU A 37 3.32 45.69 -26.82
C LEU A 37 4.80 45.81 -26.42
N GLN A 38 5.15 46.89 -25.72
CA GLN A 38 6.52 47.03 -25.24
C GLN A 38 6.78 46.11 -24.04
N VAL A 39 7.97 45.50 -23.96
CA VAL A 39 8.31 44.40 -23.02
C VAL A 39 7.97 44.72 -21.54
N TRP A 40 8.05 45.98 -21.12
CA TRP A 40 7.70 46.40 -19.76
C TRP A 40 6.19 46.49 -19.49
N GLN A 41 5.35 46.70 -20.51
CA GLN A 41 3.88 46.74 -20.37
C GLN A 41 3.29 45.35 -20.13
N ILE A 42 4.05 44.29 -20.45
CA ILE A 42 3.65 42.89 -20.25
C ILE A 42 3.70 42.51 -18.76
N GLY A 43 4.58 43.14 -17.97
CA GLY A 43 4.82 42.77 -16.58
C GLY A 43 3.62 42.95 -15.64
N ASP A 44 2.86 44.04 -15.82
CA ASP A 44 1.70 44.36 -14.95
C ASP A 44 0.35 43.94 -15.59
N LEU A 45 0.38 43.34 -16.78
CA LEU A 45 -0.82 43.06 -17.59
C LEU A 45 -1.83 42.14 -16.88
N GLY A 46 -1.36 41.18 -16.07
CA GLY A 46 -2.23 40.32 -15.26
C GLY A 46 -2.94 41.07 -14.12
N LEU A 47 -2.26 42.04 -13.50
CA LEU A 47 -2.88 42.90 -12.47
C LEU A 47 -3.89 43.86 -13.09
N GLN A 48 -3.58 44.38 -14.28
CA GLN A 48 -4.45 45.27 -15.04
C GLN A 48 -5.71 44.57 -15.55
N ALA A 49 -5.59 43.34 -16.05
CA ALA A 49 -6.72 42.50 -16.41
C ALA A 49 -7.62 42.24 -15.19
N THR A 50 -7.01 41.93 -14.03
CA THR A 50 -7.75 41.72 -12.78
C THR A 50 -8.52 42.97 -12.34
N ALA A 51 -7.89 44.15 -12.39
CA ALA A 51 -8.53 45.42 -12.07
C ALA A 51 -9.74 45.70 -12.98
N ARG A 52 -9.61 45.43 -14.29
CA ARG A 52 -10.70 45.57 -15.26
C ARG A 52 -11.86 44.61 -14.99
N ILE A 53 -11.56 43.36 -14.64
CA ILE A 53 -12.56 42.34 -14.27
C ILE A 53 -13.32 42.79 -13.01
N MET A 54 -12.61 43.24 -11.98
CA MET A 54 -13.20 43.70 -10.72
C MET A 54 -14.08 44.96 -10.89
N ALA A 55 -13.73 45.84 -11.83
CA ALA A 55 -14.50 47.05 -12.14
C ALA A 55 -15.75 46.79 -13.00
N SER A 56 -15.90 45.59 -13.56
CA SER A 56 -17.01 45.24 -14.46
C SER A 56 -18.29 44.87 -13.69
N HIS A 57 -19.44 45.03 -14.34
CA HIS A 57 -20.73 44.65 -13.76
C HIS A 57 -20.90 43.11 -13.65
N ASP A 58 -20.29 42.35 -14.55
CA ASP A 58 -20.29 40.88 -14.54
C ASP A 58 -18.84 40.37 -14.64
N PRO A 59 -18.16 40.16 -13.49
CA PRO A 59 -16.76 39.77 -13.45
C PRO A 59 -16.47 38.43 -14.14
N LEU A 60 -17.40 37.46 -14.08
CA LEU A 60 -17.19 36.15 -14.68
C LEU A 60 -17.23 36.23 -16.20
N ARG A 61 -18.21 36.97 -16.74
CA ARG A 61 -18.29 37.21 -18.18
C ARG A 61 -17.14 38.04 -18.70
N ALA A 62 -16.75 39.09 -17.98
CA ALA A 62 -15.58 39.91 -18.34
C ALA A 62 -14.29 39.08 -18.34
N ALA A 63 -14.11 38.18 -17.36
CA ALA A 63 -12.97 37.26 -17.34
C ALA A 63 -12.97 36.30 -18.53
N MET A 64 -14.14 35.79 -18.92
CA MET A 64 -14.30 34.92 -20.10
C MET A 64 -13.97 35.68 -21.40
N ASP A 65 -14.54 36.88 -21.58
CA ASP A 65 -14.33 37.71 -22.77
C ASP A 65 -12.85 38.09 -22.93
N ILE A 66 -12.19 38.49 -21.83
CA ILE A 66 -10.74 38.79 -21.80
C ILE A 66 -9.92 37.53 -22.09
N SER A 67 -10.27 36.38 -21.55
CA SER A 67 -9.50 35.13 -21.75
C SER A 67 -9.61 34.61 -23.19
N GLN A 68 -10.77 34.78 -23.83
CA GLN A 68 -11.01 34.32 -25.21
C GLN A 68 -10.40 35.26 -26.26
N ASN A 69 -10.34 36.56 -25.97
CA ASN A 69 -9.88 37.59 -26.91
C ASN A 69 -8.60 38.31 -26.44
N PHE A 70 -7.78 37.65 -25.61
CA PHE A 70 -6.67 38.28 -24.90
C PHE A 70 -5.69 39.04 -25.81
N PRO A 71 -5.21 38.48 -26.95
CA PRO A 71 -4.27 39.20 -27.81
C PRO A 71 -4.84 40.53 -28.33
N ALA A 72 -6.09 40.53 -28.79
CA ALA A 72 -6.76 41.74 -29.29
C ALA A 72 -7.04 42.76 -28.17
N MET A 73 -7.33 42.29 -26.95
CA MET A 73 -7.65 43.17 -25.83
C MET A 73 -6.42 43.68 -25.06
N ALA A 74 -5.24 43.10 -25.26
CA ALA A 74 -4.06 43.35 -24.44
C ALA A 74 -3.65 44.83 -24.41
N GLN A 75 -3.73 45.53 -25.54
CA GLN A 75 -3.48 46.99 -25.60
C GLN A 75 -4.43 47.77 -24.68
N SER A 76 -5.73 47.52 -24.82
CA SER A 76 -6.76 48.18 -24.00
C SER A 76 -6.65 47.85 -22.51
N ILE A 77 -6.13 46.67 -22.18
CA ILE A 77 -5.88 46.24 -20.79
C ILE A 77 -4.66 46.96 -20.23
N SER A 78 -3.61 47.18 -21.04
CA SER A 78 -2.38 47.85 -20.61
C SER A 78 -2.59 49.30 -20.14
N ALA A 79 -3.68 49.94 -20.59
CA ALA A 79 -4.05 51.31 -20.21
C ALA A 79 -4.79 51.40 -18.86
N VAL A 80 -5.17 50.27 -18.26
CA VAL A 80 -5.94 50.24 -17.01
C VAL A 80 -5.05 50.57 -15.81
N SER A 81 -5.48 51.51 -14.99
CA SER A 81 -4.80 51.86 -13.73
C SER A 81 -5.09 50.83 -12.65
N VAL A 82 -4.04 50.31 -12.02
CA VAL A 82 -4.14 49.31 -10.94
C VAL A 82 -4.18 49.99 -9.57
N PRO A 83 -5.21 49.75 -8.74
CA PRO A 83 -5.22 50.22 -7.35
C PRO A 83 -4.10 49.59 -6.52
N GLN A 84 -3.46 50.38 -5.64
CA GLN A 84 -2.36 49.90 -4.81
C GLN A 84 -2.79 48.78 -3.85
N GLU A 85 -4.03 48.81 -3.37
CA GLU A 85 -4.62 47.78 -2.51
C GLU A 85 -4.64 46.40 -3.18
N LEU A 86 -5.01 46.35 -4.47
CA LEU A 86 -5.02 45.12 -5.27
C LEU A 86 -3.60 44.55 -5.40
N ARG A 87 -2.61 45.41 -5.64
CA ARG A 87 -1.20 45.01 -5.76
C ARG A 87 -0.70 44.37 -4.45
N THR A 88 -0.99 44.98 -3.31
CA THR A 88 -0.59 44.46 -2.00
C THR A 88 -1.27 43.14 -1.64
N GLU A 89 -2.55 42.97 -1.99
CA GLU A 89 -3.31 41.75 -1.72
C GLU A 89 -2.82 40.58 -2.58
N VAL A 90 -2.56 40.82 -3.87
CA VAL A 90 -2.00 39.79 -4.77
C VAL A 90 -0.60 39.37 -4.33
N GLU A 91 0.28 40.30 -3.96
CA GLU A 91 1.60 39.96 -3.42
C GLU A 91 1.51 39.15 -2.13
N ARG A 92 0.59 39.51 -1.23
CA ARG A 92 0.34 38.76 0.01
C ARG A 92 -0.10 37.33 -0.28
N ASN A 93 -1.03 37.15 -1.22
CA ASN A 93 -1.55 35.84 -1.60
C ASN A 93 -0.49 34.97 -2.30
N MET A 94 0.32 35.56 -3.19
CA MET A 94 1.43 34.86 -3.84
C MET A 94 2.55 34.47 -2.87
N ARG A 95 2.77 35.26 -1.80
CA ARG A 95 3.73 34.92 -0.73
C ARG A 95 3.21 33.85 0.23
N ALA A 96 1.93 33.50 0.19
CA ALA A 96 1.38 32.48 1.08
C ALA A 96 2.07 31.12 0.84
N PRO A 97 2.50 30.40 1.90
CA PRO A 97 3.19 29.12 1.76
C PRO A 97 2.40 28.04 1.02
N ILE A 98 1.07 28.15 1.02
CA ILE A 98 0.18 27.24 0.30
C ILE A 98 0.33 27.44 -1.21
N VAL A 99 0.31 28.70 -1.68
CA VAL A 99 0.38 29.04 -3.11
C VAL A 99 1.75 28.68 -3.70
N GLN A 100 2.84 28.90 -2.95
CA GLN A 100 4.19 28.52 -3.39
C GLN A 100 4.39 27.00 -3.53
N LYS A 101 3.55 26.20 -2.88
CA LYS A 101 3.63 24.73 -2.91
C LYS A 101 2.67 24.10 -3.92
N LEU A 102 1.78 24.87 -4.56
CA LEU A 102 0.85 24.34 -5.54
C LEU A 102 1.57 24.06 -6.87
N PRO A 103 1.37 22.87 -7.47
CA PRO A 103 1.89 22.58 -8.80
C PRO A 103 1.11 23.38 -9.85
N GLY A 104 1.83 24.06 -10.74
CA GLY A 104 1.27 24.97 -11.73
C GLY A 104 1.17 26.38 -11.17
N ALA A 105 1.80 27.34 -11.85
CA ALA A 105 2.13 28.68 -11.37
C ALA A 105 0.89 29.59 -11.16
N GLY A 106 -0.01 29.20 -10.25
CA GLY A 106 -1.20 29.97 -9.86
C GLY A 106 -2.54 29.44 -10.37
N THR A 107 -2.60 28.39 -11.19
CA THR A 107 -3.84 27.89 -11.81
C THR A 107 -4.23 26.50 -11.31
N THR A 108 -4.56 26.40 -10.03
CA THR A 108 -5.16 25.19 -9.43
C THR A 108 -6.66 25.39 -9.21
N LEU A 109 -7.47 24.44 -9.67
CA LEU A 109 -8.90 24.41 -9.38
C LEU A 109 -9.14 23.57 -8.12
N PHE A 110 -10.00 24.02 -7.20
CA PHE A 110 -10.41 23.21 -6.06
C PHE A 110 -11.89 22.88 -6.15
N VAL A 111 -12.24 21.60 -6.03
CA VAL A 111 -13.64 21.14 -5.89
C VAL A 111 -13.79 20.59 -4.48
N ASN A 112 -14.55 21.29 -3.64
CA ASN A 112 -14.74 20.97 -2.21
C ASN A 112 -13.42 20.71 -1.45
N GLY A 113 -12.36 21.47 -1.76
CA GLY A 113 -11.04 21.31 -1.12
C GLY A 113 -10.10 20.31 -1.81
N VAL A 114 -10.59 19.54 -2.78
CA VAL A 114 -9.74 18.66 -3.61
C VAL A 114 -9.12 19.47 -4.75
N ALA A 115 -7.79 19.57 -4.75
CA ALA A 115 -7.03 20.19 -5.82
C ALA A 115 -7.12 19.37 -7.12
N ILE A 116 -7.44 20.06 -8.21
CA ILE A 116 -7.45 19.57 -9.59
C ILE A 116 -6.47 20.44 -10.36
N ASN A 117 -5.40 19.81 -10.86
CA ASN A 117 -4.45 20.49 -11.72
C ASN A 117 -5.05 20.63 -13.14
N ALA A 118 -5.47 21.84 -13.48
CA ALA A 118 -6.02 22.17 -14.79
C ALA A 118 -4.96 22.20 -15.90
N GLU A 119 -3.68 22.34 -15.56
CA GLU A 119 -2.54 22.33 -16.51
C GLU A 119 -2.06 20.91 -16.85
N SER A 120 -2.58 19.88 -16.18
CA SER A 120 -2.22 18.50 -16.52
C SER A 120 -2.66 18.21 -17.96
N TRP A 121 -1.76 17.64 -18.77
CA TRP A 121 -2.05 17.12 -20.12
C TRP A 121 -3.24 16.15 -20.19
N THR A 122 -3.66 15.61 -19.04
CA THR A 122 -4.75 14.66 -18.93
C THR A 122 -6.06 15.30 -18.43
N PHE A 123 -6.09 16.59 -18.11
CA PHE A 123 -7.29 17.29 -17.64
C PHE A 123 -8.29 17.45 -18.79
N ASN A 124 -9.55 17.10 -18.54
CA ASN A 124 -10.64 17.29 -19.50
C ASN A 124 -11.98 17.49 -18.76
N VAL A 125 -12.99 17.99 -19.47
CA VAL A 125 -14.33 18.24 -18.93
C VAL A 125 -14.98 16.97 -18.37
N PHE A 126 -14.72 15.81 -18.98
CA PHE A 126 -15.28 14.54 -18.51
C PHE A 126 -14.72 14.11 -17.16
N LYS A 127 -13.43 14.36 -16.88
CA LYS A 127 -12.81 14.11 -15.57
C LYS A 127 -13.38 15.04 -14.51
N LEU A 128 -13.55 16.31 -14.83
CA LEU A 128 -14.21 17.26 -13.93
C LEU A 128 -15.64 16.82 -13.62
N LEU A 129 -16.41 16.42 -14.64
CA LEU A 129 -17.78 15.95 -14.48
C LEU A 129 -17.85 14.65 -13.67
N ALA A 130 -16.95 13.70 -13.90
CA ALA A 130 -16.85 12.49 -13.11
C ALA A 130 -16.57 12.82 -11.63
N GLN A 131 -15.61 13.72 -11.38
CA GLN A 131 -15.28 14.15 -10.02
C GLN A 131 -16.44 14.87 -9.34
N VAL A 132 -17.16 15.76 -10.03
CA VAL A 132 -18.37 16.42 -9.50
C VAL A 132 -19.49 15.42 -9.23
N ARG A 133 -19.66 14.39 -10.06
CA ARG A 133 -20.65 13.32 -9.84
C ARG A 133 -20.31 12.48 -8.62
N ASP A 134 -19.05 12.08 -8.48
CA ASP A 134 -18.59 11.30 -7.33
C ASP A 134 -18.69 12.10 -6.04
N GLU A 135 -18.38 13.39 -6.10
CA GLU A 135 -18.57 14.33 -5.01
C GLU A 135 -20.05 14.47 -4.62
N GLY A 136 -20.95 14.61 -5.60
CA GLY A 136 -22.39 14.58 -5.38
C GLY A 136 -22.90 13.28 -4.73
N ARG A 137 -22.33 12.13 -5.11
CA ARG A 137 -22.59 10.83 -4.45
C ARG A 137 -22.14 10.84 -3.00
N LYS A 138 -20.90 11.22 -2.70
CA LYS A 138 -20.38 11.33 -1.31
C LYS A 138 -21.29 12.22 -0.44
N LEU A 139 -21.69 13.39 -0.96
CA LEU A 139 -22.60 14.30 -0.26
C LEU A 139 -23.99 13.68 -0.02
N SER A 140 -24.53 12.96 -0.99
CA SER A 140 -25.81 12.26 -0.83
C SER A 140 -25.75 11.18 0.25
N LEU A 141 -24.62 10.47 0.37
CA LEU A 141 -24.40 9.48 1.43
C LEU A 141 -24.31 10.15 2.79
N ALA A 142 -23.55 11.25 2.89
CA ALA A 142 -23.46 12.04 4.12
C ALA A 142 -24.83 12.54 4.59
N ARG A 143 -25.72 12.92 3.66
CA ARG A 143 -27.11 13.31 3.97
C ARG A 143 -27.95 12.13 4.46
N ARG A 144 -27.72 10.92 3.94
CA ARG A 144 -28.43 9.70 4.39
C ARG A 144 -28.02 9.26 5.79
N LEU A 145 -26.83 9.62 6.26
CA LEU A 145 -26.35 9.32 7.61
C LEU A 145 -27.07 10.09 8.74
N LEU A 146 -28.11 10.87 8.43
CA LEU A 146 -28.91 11.66 9.39
C LEU A 146 -28.08 12.53 10.35
N LEU A 147 -26.87 12.90 9.94
CA LEU A 147 -25.99 13.75 10.73
C LEU A 147 -26.62 15.15 10.85
N PRO A 148 -26.54 15.82 12.01
CA PRO A 148 -26.98 17.21 12.11
C PRO A 148 -26.15 18.08 11.12
N PRO A 149 -26.75 19.11 10.52
CA PRO A 149 -26.14 19.90 9.45
C PRO A 149 -24.80 20.54 9.85
N GLU A 150 -24.63 20.88 11.13
CA GLU A 150 -23.38 21.40 11.68
C GLU A 150 -22.23 20.39 11.60
N PHE A 151 -22.51 19.11 11.83
CA PHE A 151 -21.52 18.03 11.76
C PHE A 151 -21.25 17.58 10.33
N GLN A 152 -22.22 17.66 9.43
CA GLN A 152 -22.03 17.31 8.01
C GLN A 152 -20.87 18.12 7.40
N SER A 153 -20.85 19.43 7.62
CA SER A 153 -19.79 20.31 7.10
C SER A 153 -18.41 19.98 7.69
N ARG A 154 -18.35 19.55 8.96
CA ARG A 154 -17.10 19.17 9.64
C ARG A 154 -16.58 17.81 9.18
N VAL A 155 -17.47 16.83 9.03
CA VAL A 155 -17.14 15.49 8.51
C VAL A 155 -16.61 15.58 7.09
N LEU A 156 -17.25 16.39 6.24
CA LEU A 156 -16.79 16.64 4.88
C LEU A 156 -15.41 17.31 4.88
N LYS A 157 -15.19 18.35 5.69
CA LYS A 157 -13.86 18.97 5.83
C LYS A 157 -12.79 17.97 6.25
N LEU A 158 -13.05 17.14 7.26
CA LEU A 158 -12.13 16.09 7.70
C LEU A 158 -11.86 15.07 6.58
N ALA A 159 -12.88 14.68 5.81
CA ALA A 159 -12.73 13.78 4.68
C ALA A 159 -11.82 14.38 3.59
N TYR A 160 -11.93 15.68 3.30
CA TYR A 160 -11.04 16.35 2.34
C TYR A 160 -9.65 16.61 2.89
N GLU A 161 -9.50 16.88 4.18
CA GLU A 161 -8.21 16.99 4.85
C GLU A 161 -7.46 15.64 4.79
N ASP A 162 -8.14 14.50 5.04
CA ASP A 162 -7.54 13.18 4.88
C ASP A 162 -7.28 12.84 3.41
N GLU A 163 -8.17 13.17 2.47
CA GLU A 163 -7.99 12.88 1.05
C GLU A 163 -6.87 13.72 0.41
N SER A 164 -6.70 14.98 0.85
CA SER A 164 -5.57 15.84 0.48
C SER A 164 -4.27 15.48 1.20
N TYR A 165 -4.33 14.92 2.41
CA TYR A 165 -3.18 14.30 3.08
C TYR A 165 -2.74 13.01 2.38
N ARG A 166 -3.68 12.15 1.99
CA ARG A 166 -3.43 10.90 1.24
C ARG A 166 -2.93 11.14 -0.19
N ARG A 167 -3.33 12.24 -0.84
CA ARG A 167 -2.84 12.62 -2.17
C ARG A 167 -1.58 13.51 -2.14
N GLY A 168 -1.44 14.38 -1.15
CA GLY A 168 -0.35 15.35 -1.01
C GLY A 168 0.85 14.81 -0.22
N GLY A 169 0.63 13.88 0.70
CA GLY A 169 1.67 13.02 1.26
C GLY A 169 1.84 11.83 0.33
N GLN A 170 2.85 11.87 -0.54
CA GLN A 170 3.26 10.72 -1.33
C GLN A 170 3.22 9.45 -0.47
N ASN A 171 2.28 8.56 -0.78
CA ASN A 171 2.17 7.18 -0.29
C ASN A 171 2.83 6.99 1.07
N ALA A 172 2.12 7.16 2.20
CA ALA A 172 2.62 6.64 3.47
C ALA A 172 2.80 5.12 3.33
N LYS A 173 3.98 4.72 2.84
CA LYS A 173 4.29 3.35 2.47
C LYS A 173 4.26 2.54 3.76
N VAL A 174 3.57 1.40 3.72
CA VAL A 174 3.52 0.51 4.88
C VAL A 174 4.94 0.03 5.18
N ARG A 175 5.38 0.23 6.43
CA ARG A 175 6.70 -0.21 6.89
C ARG A 175 6.58 -1.43 7.80
N VAL A 176 7.32 -2.47 7.48
CA VAL A 176 7.45 -3.68 8.27
C VAL A 176 8.59 -3.49 9.27
N ASP A 177 8.34 -3.80 10.55
CA ASP A 177 9.38 -3.73 11.58
C ASP A 177 10.31 -4.96 11.51
N LEU A 178 11.50 -4.75 10.94
CA LEU A 178 12.53 -5.77 10.76
C LEU A 178 13.44 -5.96 11.99
N ARG A 179 13.25 -5.24 13.11
CA ARG A 179 14.24 -5.24 14.21
C ARG A 179 14.26 -6.56 14.98
N LYS A 180 13.08 -7.06 15.38
CA LYS A 180 12.93 -8.30 16.14
C LYS A 180 13.34 -9.49 15.26
N GLY A 181 14.33 -10.26 15.68
CA GLY A 181 14.88 -11.41 14.93
C GLY A 181 15.97 -11.08 13.91
N SER A 182 16.32 -9.79 13.71
CA SER A 182 17.28 -9.38 12.66
C SER A 182 18.69 -9.96 12.79
N LYS A 183 19.20 -10.15 14.02
CA LYS A 183 20.57 -10.64 14.25
C LYS A 183 20.75 -12.10 13.81
N GLU A 184 19.68 -12.88 13.94
CA GLU A 184 19.64 -14.31 13.64
C GLU A 184 19.13 -14.53 12.22
N GLY A 185 18.13 -13.79 11.77
CA GLY A 185 17.50 -14.00 10.46
C GLY A 185 18.16 -13.32 9.26
N ILE A 186 19.03 -12.30 9.43
CA ILE A 186 19.58 -11.53 8.30
C ILE A 186 21.11 -11.61 8.24
N ALA A 187 21.63 -12.04 7.09
CA ALA A 187 23.06 -11.93 6.80
C ALA A 187 23.37 -10.57 6.17
N PHE A 188 24.11 -9.70 6.87
CA PHE A 188 24.51 -8.39 6.34
C PHE A 188 25.85 -8.47 5.60
N LEU A 189 25.89 -7.91 4.39
CA LEU A 189 27.10 -7.82 3.55
C LEU A 189 28.07 -6.77 4.10
N ASN A 190 27.58 -5.55 4.31
CA ASN A 190 28.39 -4.40 4.69
C ASN A 190 27.91 -3.74 5.99
N ASN A 191 28.80 -2.93 6.56
CA ASN A 191 28.57 -2.08 7.71
C ASN A 191 29.19 -0.69 7.49
N LEU A 192 28.33 0.27 7.17
CA LEU A 192 28.70 1.67 6.89
C LEU A 192 29.47 2.38 8.01
N GLU A 193 29.34 1.91 9.27
CA GLU A 193 29.97 2.54 10.44
C GLU A 193 31.30 1.87 10.85
N LYS A 194 31.64 0.70 10.28
CA LYS A 194 32.78 -0.11 10.73
C LYS A 194 33.71 -0.58 9.61
N ASP A 195 33.21 -0.79 8.40
CA ASP A 195 34.04 -1.32 7.32
C ASP A 195 34.99 -0.23 6.80
N ALA A 196 36.27 -0.58 6.59
CA ALA A 196 37.32 0.35 6.15
C ALA A 196 36.99 1.12 4.85
N ARG A 197 36.17 0.52 3.98
CA ARG A 197 35.66 1.15 2.75
C ARG A 197 34.99 2.51 2.99
N TYR A 198 34.30 2.68 4.12
CA TYR A 198 33.50 3.87 4.39
C TYR A 198 34.19 4.85 5.34
N GLU A 199 35.44 4.58 5.74
CA GLU A 199 36.18 5.40 6.73
C GLU A 199 36.40 6.84 6.27
N MET A 200 36.56 7.06 4.96
CA MET A 200 36.69 8.41 4.39
C MET A 200 35.38 9.21 4.41
N TRP A 201 34.24 8.57 4.66
CA TRP A 201 32.96 9.24 4.64
C TRP A 201 32.68 9.93 5.98
N PRO A 202 32.04 11.10 5.94
CA PRO A 202 31.64 11.81 7.14
C PRO A 202 30.59 11.03 7.95
N ASP A 203 30.68 11.10 9.27
CA ASP A 203 29.78 10.42 10.21
C ASP A 203 28.60 11.31 10.66
N ASN A 204 28.50 12.53 10.12
CA ASN A 204 27.50 13.51 10.52
C ASN A 204 26.21 13.38 9.69
N ILE A 205 25.14 12.91 10.32
CA ILE A 205 23.83 12.74 9.67
C ILE A 205 23.21 14.06 9.17
N MET A 206 23.63 15.20 9.74
CA MET A 206 23.15 16.52 9.30
C MET A 206 23.52 16.81 7.84
N GLN A 207 24.46 16.06 7.27
CA GLN A 207 24.85 16.23 5.89
C GLN A 207 23.73 15.93 4.89
N ILE A 208 22.74 15.13 5.28
CA ILE A 208 21.50 14.91 4.52
C ILE A 208 20.75 16.23 4.24
N LEU A 209 20.91 17.25 5.10
CA LEU A 209 20.24 18.53 4.93
C LEU A 209 20.90 19.46 3.91
N TYR A 210 22.17 19.21 3.53
CA TYR A 210 22.80 20.04 2.51
C TYR A 210 22.18 19.74 1.15
N ALA A 211 21.60 20.76 0.53
CA ALA A 211 20.86 20.64 -0.71
C ALA A 211 21.77 20.19 -1.86
N GLY A 212 21.55 18.96 -2.33
CA GLY A 212 22.12 18.41 -3.56
C GLY A 212 21.14 17.47 -4.21
N TRP A 213 21.19 17.37 -5.54
CA TRP A 213 20.42 16.38 -6.32
C TRP A 213 20.99 14.96 -6.18
N GLN A 214 22.08 14.80 -5.43
CA GLN A 214 22.81 13.56 -5.23
C GLN A 214 22.55 12.99 -3.82
N LEU A 215 22.67 11.68 -3.69
CA LEU A 215 22.61 10.97 -2.41
C LEU A 215 23.80 11.37 -1.53
N ALA A 216 23.53 11.65 -0.25
CA ALA A 216 24.58 11.98 0.69
C ALA A 216 25.39 10.73 1.08
N SER A 217 26.69 10.72 0.75
CA SER A 217 27.64 9.71 1.21
C SER A 217 27.99 9.93 2.69
N ILE A 218 27.48 9.08 3.58
CA ILE A 218 27.62 9.21 5.04
C ILE A 218 27.95 7.84 5.63
N ALA A 219 28.95 7.78 6.52
CA ALA A 219 29.34 6.58 7.27
C ALA A 219 28.37 6.28 8.43
N LYS A 220 27.06 6.38 8.20
CA LYS A 220 26.01 6.03 9.17
C LYS A 220 24.94 5.18 8.54
N ASN A 221 24.36 4.26 9.30
CA ASN A 221 23.31 3.38 8.82
C ASN A 221 21.95 4.12 8.70
N ALA A 222 21.83 4.97 7.69
CA ALA A 222 20.61 5.71 7.34
C ALA A 222 19.66 4.92 6.42
N TYR A 223 20.24 4.10 5.54
CA TYR A 223 19.51 3.29 4.57
C TYR A 223 19.84 1.81 4.79
N THR A 224 18.85 1.01 5.15
CA THR A 224 18.99 -0.44 5.28
C THR A 224 18.10 -1.12 4.25
N SER A 225 18.71 -1.91 3.34
CA SER A 225 18.02 -2.72 2.34
C SER A 225 18.14 -4.21 2.68
N VAL A 226 17.02 -4.89 2.89
CA VAL A 226 16.96 -6.33 3.19
C VAL A 226 16.27 -7.05 2.04
N HIS A 227 16.88 -8.13 1.55
CA HIS A 227 16.38 -8.89 0.41
C HIS A 227 16.03 -10.30 0.84
N VAL A 228 14.81 -10.73 0.57
CA VAL A 228 14.38 -12.13 0.74
C VAL A 228 14.49 -12.79 -0.62
N ILE A 229 15.40 -13.76 -0.76
CA ILE A 229 15.83 -14.29 -2.06
C ILE A 229 15.72 -15.81 -2.07
N ASP A 230 15.11 -16.35 -3.13
CA ASP A 230 15.32 -17.74 -3.52
C ASP A 230 16.51 -17.81 -4.49
N PRO A 231 17.65 -18.40 -4.09
CA PRO A 231 18.85 -18.44 -4.90
C PRO A 231 18.75 -19.39 -6.11
N THR A 232 17.64 -20.12 -6.27
CA THR A 232 17.36 -20.93 -7.47
C THR A 232 16.40 -20.25 -8.46
N SER A 233 15.74 -19.18 -8.04
CA SER A 233 14.81 -18.42 -8.87
C SER A 233 15.56 -17.42 -9.77
N PRO A 234 15.15 -17.23 -11.03
CA PRO A 234 15.74 -16.22 -11.91
C PRO A 234 15.66 -14.81 -11.31
N ASP A 235 14.56 -14.47 -10.64
CA ASP A 235 14.37 -13.18 -9.98
C ASP A 235 15.32 -13.01 -8.79
N GLY A 236 15.61 -14.09 -8.08
CA GLY A 236 16.52 -14.10 -6.95
C GLY A 236 17.98 -13.96 -7.38
N LEU A 237 18.38 -14.68 -8.43
CA LEU A 237 19.71 -14.57 -9.03
C LEU A 237 19.98 -13.17 -9.59
N GLN A 238 18.98 -12.58 -10.23
CA GLN A 238 19.05 -11.19 -10.69
C GLN A 238 19.23 -10.21 -9.52
N ALA A 239 18.48 -10.38 -8.42
CA ALA A 239 18.70 -9.57 -7.22
C ALA A 239 20.13 -9.70 -6.68
N ILE A 240 20.72 -10.90 -6.65
CA ILE A 240 22.10 -11.11 -6.17
C ILE A 240 23.10 -10.34 -7.05
N ARG A 241 22.91 -10.35 -8.38
CA ARG A 241 23.75 -9.57 -9.31
C ARG A 241 23.66 -8.07 -9.04
N GLU A 242 22.45 -7.55 -8.87
CA GLU A 242 22.22 -6.13 -8.59
C GLU A 242 22.75 -5.71 -7.20
N ILE A 243 22.63 -6.57 -6.18
CA ILE A 243 23.26 -6.35 -4.87
C ILE A 243 24.77 -6.18 -5.03
N LYS A 244 25.41 -7.00 -5.88
CA LYS A 244 26.85 -6.87 -6.16
C LYS A 244 27.18 -5.54 -6.82
N GLU A 245 26.42 -5.14 -7.83
CA GLU A 245 26.62 -3.86 -8.54
C GLU A 245 26.50 -2.66 -7.58
N VAL A 246 25.50 -2.68 -6.70
CA VAL A 246 25.28 -1.62 -5.70
C VAL A 246 26.40 -1.60 -4.65
N TYR A 247 26.86 -2.77 -4.24
CA TYR A 247 28.01 -2.90 -3.33
C TYR A 247 29.29 -2.39 -3.99
N ASP A 248 29.60 -2.78 -5.22
CA ASP A 248 30.79 -2.35 -5.96
C ASP A 248 30.77 -0.83 -6.21
N ALA A 249 29.60 -0.28 -6.57
CA ALA A 249 29.40 1.16 -6.75
C ALA A 249 29.45 1.99 -5.46
N SER A 250 29.60 1.36 -4.29
CA SER A 250 29.71 2.01 -2.98
C SER A 250 28.53 2.95 -2.67
N TYR A 251 27.31 2.50 -2.95
CA TYR A 251 26.11 3.23 -2.50
C TYR A 251 26.06 3.28 -0.96
N PRO A 252 25.52 4.35 -0.34
CA PRO A 252 25.42 4.49 1.11
C PRO A 252 24.28 3.62 1.70
N VAL A 253 24.21 2.35 1.33
CA VAL A 253 23.13 1.43 1.72
C VAL A 253 23.72 0.24 2.45
N ARG A 254 23.15 -0.09 3.61
CA ARG A 254 23.43 -1.34 4.31
C ARG A 254 22.62 -2.47 3.69
N LEU A 255 23.30 -3.40 3.04
CA LEU A 255 22.71 -4.53 2.31
C LEU A 255 22.65 -5.77 3.20
N GLY A 256 21.50 -6.42 3.24
CA GLY A 256 21.29 -7.69 3.93
C GLY A 256 20.48 -8.66 3.07
N VAL A 257 20.77 -9.95 3.21
CA VAL A 257 20.13 -11.04 2.47
C VAL A 257 19.56 -12.07 3.46
N VAL A 258 18.40 -12.60 3.11
CA VAL A 258 17.74 -13.73 3.76
C VAL A 258 17.46 -14.75 2.67
N LEU A 259 18.13 -15.90 2.73
CA LEU A 259 17.98 -16.96 1.73
C LEU A 259 16.87 -17.91 2.18
N VAL A 260 15.90 -18.12 1.29
CA VAL A 260 14.75 -19.01 1.53
C VAL A 260 14.51 -19.83 0.27
N GLY A 261 14.37 -21.15 0.41
CA GLY A 261 13.93 -21.98 -0.72
C GLY A 261 12.44 -21.77 -1.02
N GLY A 262 12.03 -21.89 -2.28
CA GLY A 262 10.62 -21.91 -2.66
C GLY A 262 9.82 -23.04 -1.97
N ALA A 263 8.49 -23.00 -2.06
CA ALA A 263 7.59 -23.93 -1.36
C ALA A 263 7.89 -25.42 -1.62
N THR A 264 8.41 -25.76 -2.80
CA THR A 264 8.81 -27.12 -3.20
C THR A 264 10.23 -27.52 -2.78
N SER A 265 10.97 -26.61 -2.14
CA SER A 265 12.36 -26.85 -1.71
C SER A 265 12.47 -27.50 -0.33
N TYR A 266 11.35 -27.69 0.37
CA TYR A 266 11.31 -28.35 1.67
C TYR A 266 10.72 -29.76 1.51
N PRO A 267 11.27 -30.77 2.20
CA PRO A 267 10.69 -32.11 2.19
C PRO A 267 9.30 -32.08 2.83
N ASP A 268 8.35 -32.80 2.23
CA ASP A 268 7.09 -33.16 2.88
C ASP A 268 7.38 -33.94 4.18
N GLU A 269 6.40 -34.05 5.09
CA GLU A 269 6.52 -34.79 6.37
C GLU A 269 7.04 -36.24 6.21
N ALA A 270 7.01 -36.80 4.99
CA ALA A 270 7.54 -38.11 4.64
C ALA A 270 9.06 -38.17 4.33
N GLY A 271 9.77 -37.03 4.24
CA GLY A 271 11.23 -37.01 4.11
C GLY A 271 11.83 -37.54 2.79
N VAL A 272 11.02 -37.89 1.80
CA VAL A 272 11.50 -38.50 0.54
C VAL A 272 11.81 -37.42 -0.50
N ARG A 273 13.09 -37.24 -0.83
CA ARG A 273 13.55 -36.39 -1.95
C ARG A 273 13.58 -37.16 -3.27
N LYS A 274 13.32 -36.44 -4.38
CA LYS A 274 13.91 -36.77 -5.69
C LYS A 274 15.35 -36.25 -5.70
N GLU A 275 16.32 -37.15 -5.67
CA GLU A 275 17.77 -36.94 -5.51
C GLU A 275 18.47 -36.01 -6.53
N SER A 276 17.77 -35.50 -7.55
CA SER A 276 18.41 -34.98 -8.77
C SER A 276 18.47 -33.46 -8.94
N SER A 277 17.80 -32.64 -8.12
CA SER A 277 17.77 -31.17 -8.31
C SER A 277 18.28 -30.39 -7.09
N LEU A 278 19.20 -29.44 -7.32
CA LEU A 278 19.66 -28.46 -6.32
C LEU A 278 18.51 -27.54 -5.94
N THR A 279 18.22 -27.41 -4.65
CA THR A 279 17.15 -26.55 -4.11
C THR A 279 17.71 -25.27 -3.48
N GLY A 280 16.85 -24.27 -3.26
CA GLY A 280 17.26 -23.03 -2.59
C GLY A 280 17.74 -23.25 -1.15
N VAL A 281 17.24 -24.31 -0.49
CA VAL A 281 17.65 -24.72 0.86
C VAL A 281 19.08 -25.25 0.87
N ASP A 282 19.47 -26.02 -0.15
CA ASP A 282 20.83 -26.56 -0.27
C ASP A 282 21.85 -25.42 -0.43
N ILE A 283 21.54 -24.41 -1.25
CA ILE A 283 22.39 -23.22 -1.42
C ILE A 283 22.44 -22.40 -0.14
N ALA A 284 21.31 -22.24 0.56
CA ALA A 284 21.27 -21.55 1.85
C ALA A 284 22.12 -22.25 2.92
N HIS A 285 22.15 -23.58 2.92
CA HIS A 285 22.98 -24.39 3.83
C HIS A 285 24.48 -24.22 3.54
N LEU A 286 24.90 -24.29 2.27
CA LEU A 286 26.28 -24.00 1.87
C LEU A 286 26.70 -22.58 2.27
N PHE A 287 25.84 -21.60 2.00
CA PHE A 287 26.07 -20.20 2.39
C PHE A 287 26.20 -20.04 3.91
N ALA A 288 25.30 -20.65 4.68
CA ALA A 288 25.34 -20.60 6.14
C ALA A 288 26.62 -21.24 6.72
N THR A 289 27.09 -22.33 6.10
CA THR A 289 28.35 -22.99 6.48
C THR A 289 29.54 -22.08 6.21
N LEU A 290 29.62 -21.47 5.02
CA LEU A 290 30.68 -20.50 4.69
C LEU A 290 30.68 -19.30 5.63
N LEU A 291 29.49 -18.80 5.99
CA LEU A 291 29.33 -17.67 6.88
C LEU A 291 29.84 -17.96 8.30
N GLN A 292 29.70 -19.21 8.77
CA GLN A 292 30.16 -19.66 10.08
C GLN A 292 31.66 -19.94 10.10
N ASP A 293 32.19 -20.62 9.08
CA ASP A 293 33.56 -21.11 9.06
C ASP A 293 34.58 -20.06 8.59
N TYR A 294 34.24 -19.33 7.53
CA TYR A 294 35.15 -18.44 6.79
C TYR A 294 34.74 -16.96 6.84
N GLY A 295 33.54 -16.66 7.38
CA GLY A 295 33.03 -15.31 7.55
C GLY A 295 32.26 -14.76 6.34
N LYS A 296 31.86 -13.48 6.46
CA LYS A 296 30.90 -12.85 5.55
C LYS A 296 31.43 -12.68 4.11
N ASP A 297 32.69 -12.30 3.94
CA ASP A 297 33.22 -11.92 2.63
C ASP A 297 33.28 -13.15 1.70
N VAL A 298 33.74 -14.30 2.22
CA VAL A 298 33.77 -15.58 1.50
C VAL A 298 32.36 -16.07 1.16
N ALA A 299 31.43 -15.98 2.12
CA ALA A 299 30.06 -16.41 1.92
C ALA A 299 29.35 -15.58 0.82
N PHE A 300 29.55 -14.27 0.78
CA PHE A 300 28.96 -13.41 -0.26
C PHE A 300 29.65 -13.58 -1.62
N GLU A 301 30.96 -13.81 -1.68
CA GLU A 301 31.65 -14.15 -2.92
C GLU A 301 31.13 -15.46 -3.53
N PHE A 302 30.77 -16.45 -2.71
CA PHE A 302 30.07 -17.65 -3.16
C PHE A 302 28.72 -17.32 -3.83
N LEU A 303 27.88 -16.50 -3.19
CA LEU A 303 26.59 -16.09 -3.78
C LEU A 303 26.77 -15.33 -5.09
N PHE A 304 27.72 -14.39 -5.15
CA PHE A 304 28.00 -13.62 -6.37
C PHE A 304 28.56 -14.52 -7.49
N GLY A 305 29.44 -15.47 -7.15
CA GLY A 305 29.96 -16.46 -8.09
C GLY A 305 28.85 -17.33 -8.66
N LEU A 306 27.91 -17.75 -7.81
CA LEU A 306 26.77 -18.58 -8.20
C LEU A 306 25.87 -17.80 -9.16
N ALA A 307 25.47 -16.59 -8.80
CA ALA A 307 24.58 -15.75 -9.62
C ALA A 307 25.14 -15.36 -11.00
N ARG A 308 26.47 -15.40 -11.18
CA ARG A 308 27.12 -15.13 -12.48
C ARG A 308 27.04 -16.28 -13.48
N GLN A 309 26.93 -17.52 -13.01
CA GLN A 309 27.07 -18.73 -13.85
C GLN A 309 25.85 -19.65 -13.80
N PHE A 310 24.86 -19.36 -12.94
CA PHE A 310 23.73 -20.25 -12.69
C PHE A 310 22.83 -20.51 -13.91
N ASP A 311 22.65 -19.49 -14.76
CA ASP A 311 21.77 -19.55 -15.93
C ASP A 311 22.37 -20.41 -17.07
N ASP A 312 23.70 -20.56 -17.12
CA ASP A 312 24.43 -21.19 -18.23
C ASP A 312 24.51 -22.72 -18.13
N LEU A 313 24.20 -23.32 -16.97
CA LEU A 313 24.48 -24.73 -16.66
C LEU A 313 23.25 -25.52 -16.21
N ARG A 314 22.17 -25.46 -17.01
CA ARG A 314 20.96 -26.28 -16.79
C ARG A 314 21.34 -27.77 -16.73
N GLY A 315 21.05 -28.42 -15.60
CA GLY A 315 21.37 -29.84 -15.34
C GLY A 315 22.73 -30.10 -14.68
N ARG A 316 23.62 -29.11 -14.57
CA ARG A 316 24.91 -29.19 -13.84
C ARG A 316 25.00 -28.19 -12.68
N GLN A 317 23.85 -27.72 -12.19
CA GLN A 317 23.78 -26.72 -11.12
C GLN A 317 24.45 -27.19 -9.82
N ARG A 318 24.43 -28.49 -9.53
CA ARG A 318 25.10 -29.07 -8.36
C ARG A 318 26.62 -29.00 -8.46
N GLU A 319 27.19 -29.45 -9.58
CA GLU A 319 28.62 -29.35 -9.86
C GLU A 319 29.10 -27.89 -9.85
N LEU A 320 28.25 -26.98 -10.36
CA LEU A 320 28.51 -25.55 -10.29
C LEU A 320 28.59 -25.05 -8.85
N ALA A 321 27.62 -25.42 -8.00
CA ALA A 321 27.63 -25.02 -6.59
C ALA A 321 28.87 -25.55 -5.86
N GLU A 322 29.27 -26.80 -6.11
CA GLU A 322 30.49 -27.40 -5.54
C GLU A 322 31.75 -26.63 -5.98
N ASN A 323 31.89 -26.34 -7.27
CA ASN A 323 33.04 -25.61 -7.83
C ASN A 323 33.10 -24.15 -7.34
N VAL A 324 31.96 -23.45 -7.32
CA VAL A 324 31.88 -22.06 -6.84
C VAL A 324 32.17 -21.99 -5.35
N PHE A 325 31.72 -22.98 -4.56
CA PHE A 325 32.06 -23.10 -3.14
C PHE A 325 33.58 -23.21 -2.94
N ALA A 326 34.22 -24.15 -3.64
CA ALA A 326 35.67 -24.32 -3.53
C ALA A 326 36.44 -23.07 -3.98
N LYS A 327 35.98 -22.43 -5.08
CA LYS A 327 36.60 -21.19 -5.58
C LYS A 327 36.47 -20.05 -4.58
N ALA A 328 35.31 -19.86 -3.96
CA ALA A 328 35.08 -18.78 -3.00
C ALA A 328 36.04 -18.89 -1.80
N VAL A 329 36.20 -20.10 -1.25
CA VAL A 329 37.14 -20.37 -0.15
C VAL A 329 38.58 -20.08 -0.56
N LEU A 330 39.02 -20.57 -1.72
CA LEU A 330 40.38 -20.34 -2.24
C LEU A 330 40.68 -18.86 -2.55
N THR A 331 39.67 -18.05 -2.88
CA THR A 331 39.86 -16.62 -3.11
C THR A 331 39.80 -15.79 -1.84
N GLY A 332 39.07 -16.27 -0.83
CA GLY A 332 38.79 -15.53 0.40
C GLY A 332 39.81 -15.77 1.51
N GLU A 333 40.43 -16.94 1.54
CA GLU A 333 41.46 -17.30 2.51
C GLU A 333 42.65 -17.99 1.85
N ASP A 334 43.83 -17.83 2.46
CA ASP A 334 45.07 -18.48 2.05
C ASP A 334 45.10 -19.94 2.57
N VAL A 335 44.14 -20.76 2.10
CA VAL A 335 43.96 -22.14 2.52
C VAL A 335 44.89 -23.06 1.74
N LYS A 336 45.59 -23.96 2.44
CA LYS A 336 46.49 -24.97 1.82
C LYS A 336 45.75 -26.18 1.24
N GLU A 337 44.43 -26.22 1.34
CA GLU A 337 43.61 -27.35 0.89
C GLU A 337 43.49 -27.34 -0.64
N GLU A 338 43.55 -28.52 -1.25
CA GLU A 338 43.33 -28.66 -2.68
C GLU A 338 41.87 -28.43 -3.03
N LYS A 339 41.64 -27.83 -4.21
CA LYS A 339 40.30 -27.56 -4.75
C LYS A 339 39.39 -28.81 -4.73
N SER A 340 39.93 -29.97 -5.07
CA SER A 340 39.22 -31.27 -5.08
C SER A 340 38.68 -31.67 -3.71
N ALA A 341 39.42 -31.37 -2.63
CA ALA A 341 38.99 -31.65 -1.25
C ALA A 341 37.85 -30.72 -0.82
N LEU A 342 37.91 -29.44 -1.21
CA LEU A 342 36.85 -28.47 -0.95
C LEU A 342 35.56 -28.80 -1.73
N GLU A 343 35.68 -29.27 -2.98
CA GLU A 343 34.54 -29.76 -3.77
C GLU A 343 33.91 -31.00 -3.12
N ALA A 344 34.73 -31.95 -2.62
CA ALA A 344 34.24 -33.11 -1.89
C ALA A 344 33.51 -32.72 -0.59
N ARG A 345 34.05 -31.75 0.16
CA ARG A 345 33.41 -31.20 1.36
C ARG A 345 32.06 -30.56 1.05
N ALA A 346 31.96 -29.77 -0.04
CA ALA A 346 30.70 -29.19 -0.47
C ALA A 346 29.67 -30.29 -0.81
N ARG A 347 30.11 -31.37 -1.47
CA ARG A 347 29.24 -32.51 -1.80
C ARG A 347 28.70 -33.20 -0.56
N ASP A 348 29.53 -33.40 0.46
CA ASP A 348 29.11 -33.99 1.74
C ASP A 348 28.13 -33.08 2.49
N LEU A 349 28.36 -31.77 2.49
CA LEU A 349 27.44 -30.79 3.09
C LEU A 349 26.07 -30.80 2.41
N LEU A 350 26.03 -30.91 1.08
CA LEU A 350 24.79 -31.04 0.32
C LEU A 350 24.00 -32.30 0.67
N LEU A 351 24.66 -33.40 1.04
CA LEU A 351 24.01 -34.62 1.52
C LEU A 351 23.46 -34.45 2.95
N GLN A 352 24.09 -33.60 3.76
CA GLN A 352 23.73 -33.35 5.16
C GLN A 352 22.84 -32.11 5.36
N ALA A 353 22.32 -31.53 4.28
CA ALA A 353 21.64 -30.23 4.32
C ALA A 353 20.45 -30.18 5.30
N TYR A 354 19.79 -31.31 5.59
CA TYR A 354 18.61 -31.41 6.47
C TYR A 354 18.91 -32.04 7.83
N ASN A 355 20.16 -32.01 8.28
CA ASN A 355 20.50 -32.56 9.59
C ASN A 355 20.23 -31.52 10.71
N PRO A 356 19.29 -31.78 11.65
CA PRO A 356 19.00 -30.89 12.77
C PRO A 356 20.20 -30.60 13.68
N GLU A 357 21.18 -31.52 13.73
CA GLU A 357 22.37 -31.39 14.55
C GLU A 357 23.42 -30.41 13.97
N ASN A 358 23.26 -30.00 12.71
CA ASN A 358 24.22 -29.12 12.04
C ASN A 358 23.94 -27.64 12.35
N ALA A 359 24.96 -26.91 12.79
CA ALA A 359 24.83 -25.49 13.13
C ALA A 359 24.43 -24.62 11.94
N SER A 360 24.80 -25.01 10.71
CA SER A 360 24.38 -24.32 9.49
C SER A 360 22.91 -24.54 9.16
N TRP A 361 22.34 -25.71 9.51
CA TRP A 361 20.90 -25.97 9.37
C TRP A 361 20.07 -25.12 10.32
N ALA A 362 20.50 -24.98 11.58
CA ALA A 362 19.86 -24.07 12.53
C ALA A 362 19.76 -22.65 11.98
N LYS A 363 20.83 -22.18 11.30
CA LYS A 363 20.85 -20.86 10.66
C LYS A 363 19.86 -20.72 9.50
N VAL A 364 19.73 -21.75 8.67
CA VAL A 364 18.74 -21.77 7.57
C VAL A 364 17.32 -21.72 8.13
N MET A 365 17.05 -22.47 9.20
CA MET A 365 15.76 -22.43 9.88
C MET A 365 15.47 -21.08 10.53
N GLU A 366 16.46 -20.42 11.15
CA GLU A 366 16.33 -19.04 11.66
C GLU A 366 15.91 -18.06 10.56
N MET A 367 16.56 -18.13 9.39
CA MET A 367 16.21 -17.28 8.23
C MET A 367 14.77 -17.53 7.76
N ARG A 368 14.35 -18.79 7.69
CA ARG A 368 12.99 -19.18 7.31
C ARG A 368 11.96 -18.69 8.32
N THR A 369 12.15 -18.99 9.61
CA THR A 369 11.23 -18.56 10.68
C THR A 369 11.14 -17.04 10.75
N TYR A 370 12.23 -16.33 10.48
CA TYR A 370 12.22 -14.87 10.38
C TYR A 370 11.30 -14.36 9.26
N VAL A 371 11.36 -14.98 8.07
CA VAL A 371 10.49 -14.61 6.94
C VAL A 371 9.02 -14.94 7.22
N GLU A 372 8.74 -16.07 7.87
CA GLU A 372 7.38 -16.49 8.25
C GLU A 372 6.77 -15.62 9.37
N ASP A 373 7.54 -15.27 10.41
CA ASP A 373 7.12 -14.35 11.49
C ASP A 373 6.80 -12.96 10.93
N LYS A 374 7.62 -12.49 9.98
CA LYS A 374 7.44 -11.20 9.31
C LYS A 374 6.44 -11.24 8.15
N GLY A 375 6.02 -12.42 7.72
CA GLY A 375 5.09 -12.60 6.60
C GLY A 375 5.64 -12.05 5.28
N LEU A 376 6.95 -12.11 5.06
CA LEU A 376 7.57 -11.51 3.87
C LEU A 376 7.41 -12.44 2.66
N PRO A 377 7.06 -11.91 1.48
CA PRO A 377 7.05 -12.71 0.25
C PRO A 377 8.47 -13.13 -0.16
N VAL A 378 8.59 -14.28 -0.83
CA VAL A 378 9.85 -14.72 -1.45
C VAL A 378 10.16 -13.80 -2.64
N ASN A 379 11.45 -13.54 -2.91
CA ASN A 379 11.91 -12.64 -3.97
C ASN A 379 11.36 -11.21 -3.78
N CYS A 380 11.61 -10.63 -2.61
CA CYS A 380 11.22 -9.26 -2.30
C CYS A 380 12.37 -8.45 -1.73
N ARG A 381 12.21 -7.12 -1.75
CA ARG A 381 13.17 -6.17 -1.20
C ARG A 381 12.49 -5.25 -0.19
N LEU A 382 13.16 -4.94 0.91
CA LEU A 382 12.72 -3.96 1.89
C LEU A 382 13.73 -2.84 2.05
N LEU A 383 13.34 -1.59 1.81
CA LEU A 383 14.17 -0.41 2.10
C LEU A 383 13.62 0.33 3.30
N ASN A 384 14.39 0.41 4.39
CA ASN A 384 13.96 1.01 5.66
C ASN A 384 12.56 0.51 6.13
N GLY A 385 12.27 -0.77 5.88
CA GLY A 385 11.00 -1.43 6.20
C GLY A 385 9.91 -1.31 5.13
N VAL A 386 10.07 -0.47 4.11
CA VAL A 386 9.14 -0.39 2.98
C VAL A 386 9.34 -1.61 2.08
N LEU A 387 8.29 -2.41 1.87
CA LEU A 387 8.34 -3.59 1.01
C LEU A 387 8.13 -3.24 -0.47
N TYR A 388 8.95 -3.83 -1.33
CA TYR A 388 8.81 -3.88 -2.78
C TYR A 388 8.72 -5.36 -3.20
N THR A 389 7.65 -5.71 -3.91
CA THR A 389 7.40 -7.08 -4.39
C THR A 389 8.26 -7.46 -5.58
N GLN A 390 8.91 -6.50 -6.22
CA GLN A 390 9.86 -6.74 -7.30
C GLN A 390 11.28 -6.80 -6.76
N THR A 391 12.05 -7.78 -7.22
CA THR A 391 13.48 -7.94 -6.90
C THR A 391 14.35 -6.93 -7.65
N LYS A 392 13.93 -6.50 -8.84
CA LYS A 392 14.64 -5.49 -9.65
C LYS A 392 14.72 -4.18 -8.86
N MET A 393 15.93 -3.86 -8.47
CA MET A 393 16.32 -2.72 -7.67
C MET A 393 16.81 -1.58 -8.56
N MET A 394 17.64 -1.84 -9.56
CA MET A 394 18.42 -0.78 -10.24
C MET A 394 17.56 0.30 -10.91
N ASP A 395 16.41 -0.07 -11.48
CA ASP A 395 15.51 0.88 -12.15
C ASP A 395 14.88 1.90 -11.19
N THR A 396 14.72 1.54 -9.91
CA THR A 396 13.95 2.33 -8.92
C THR A 396 14.78 2.77 -7.72
N LEU A 397 15.98 2.21 -7.52
CA LEU A 397 16.79 2.38 -6.33
C LEU A 397 17.07 3.85 -6.01
N LEU A 398 17.51 4.63 -7.00
CA LEU A 398 17.83 6.05 -6.79
C LEU A 398 16.60 6.83 -6.35
N GLN A 399 15.45 6.61 -6.99
CA GLN A 399 14.19 7.26 -6.63
C GLN A 399 13.76 6.88 -5.21
N ASP A 400 13.86 5.60 -4.85
CA ASP A 400 13.52 5.10 -3.51
C ASP A 400 14.44 5.68 -2.44
N LEU A 401 15.75 5.75 -2.71
CA LEU A 401 16.74 6.31 -1.78
C LEU A 401 16.58 7.81 -1.61
N VAL A 402 16.28 8.56 -2.69
CA VAL A 402 15.99 10.00 -2.61
C VAL A 402 14.71 10.26 -1.82
N TYR A 403 13.68 9.43 -2.00
CA TYR A 403 12.47 9.48 -1.18
C TYR A 403 12.78 9.27 0.31
N GLU A 404 13.57 8.22 0.64
CA GLU A 404 13.99 7.99 2.02
C GLU A 404 14.88 9.10 2.57
N GLN A 405 15.75 9.70 1.75
CA GLN A 405 16.59 10.83 2.13
C GLN A 405 15.71 12.02 2.54
N HIS A 406 14.65 12.32 1.77
CA HIS A 406 13.72 13.39 2.09
C HIS A 406 12.95 13.12 3.40
N ASN A 407 12.51 11.88 3.62
CA ASN A 407 11.85 11.48 4.87
C ASN A 407 12.79 11.64 6.08
N ILE A 408 14.04 11.20 5.96
CA ILE A 408 15.05 11.35 7.02
C ILE A 408 15.36 12.82 7.26
N ALA A 409 15.53 13.63 6.21
CA ALA A 409 15.74 15.07 6.30
C ALA A 409 14.62 15.76 7.09
N TRP A 410 13.37 15.39 6.81
CA TRP A 410 12.20 15.91 7.53
C TRP A 410 12.19 15.50 9.01
N LEU A 411 12.56 14.25 9.33
CA LEU A 411 12.69 13.80 10.72
C LEU A 411 13.84 14.51 11.47
N ILE A 412 14.92 14.88 10.79
CA ILE A 412 15.99 15.71 11.34
C ILE A 412 15.47 17.12 11.65
N GLN A 413 14.74 17.74 10.71
CA GLN A 413 14.14 19.07 10.93
C GLN A 413 13.16 19.08 12.12
N LYS A 414 12.42 17.98 12.31
CA LYS A 414 11.56 17.76 13.49
C LYS A 414 12.32 17.46 14.79
N ARG A 415 13.66 17.42 14.76
CA ARG A 415 14.54 17.06 15.89
C ARG A 415 14.29 15.65 16.45
N VAL A 416 13.69 14.76 15.67
CA VAL A 416 13.50 13.35 16.02
C VAL A 416 14.80 12.56 15.82
N ILE A 417 15.55 12.91 14.76
CA ILE A 417 16.87 12.37 14.47
C ILE A 417 17.90 13.45 14.76
N SER A 418 18.94 13.07 15.51
CA SER A 418 20.08 13.90 15.88
C SER A 418 21.39 13.17 15.53
N PRO A 419 22.54 13.88 15.50
CA PRO A 419 23.85 13.24 15.34
C PRO A 419 24.14 12.14 16.38
N THR A 420 23.56 12.26 17.58
CA THR A 420 23.70 11.31 18.71
C THR A 420 22.72 10.13 18.65
N THR A 421 21.85 10.07 17.63
CA THR A 421 20.87 9.00 17.49
C THR A 421 21.55 7.68 17.18
N ARG A 422 21.41 6.69 18.08
CA ARG A 422 22.04 5.36 17.96
C ARG A 422 21.55 4.54 16.77
N SER A 423 20.26 4.62 16.41
CA SER A 423 19.69 3.87 15.30
C SER A 423 18.68 4.72 14.54
N ILE A 424 19.09 5.17 13.35
CA ILE A 424 18.25 5.94 12.43
C ILE A 424 17.05 5.09 12.01
N PHE A 425 17.29 3.85 11.59
CA PHE A 425 16.24 2.89 11.24
C PHE A 425 15.14 2.79 12.31
N THR A 426 15.52 2.68 13.58
CA THR A 426 14.55 2.62 14.70
C THR A 426 13.68 3.87 14.78
N ARG A 427 14.27 5.06 14.59
CA ARG A 427 13.51 6.33 14.63
C ARG A 427 12.60 6.46 13.41
N VAL A 428 13.06 6.04 12.24
CA VAL A 428 12.26 6.02 11.01
C VAL A 428 11.04 5.11 11.16
N ILE A 429 11.20 3.88 11.64
CA ILE A 429 10.09 2.95 11.89
C ILE A 429 9.16 3.48 13.00
N ALA A 430 9.71 4.05 14.07
CA ALA A 430 8.91 4.55 15.19
C ALA A 430 7.99 5.72 14.81
N ASN A 431 8.41 6.55 13.86
CA ASN A 431 7.67 7.72 13.36
C ASN A 431 6.96 7.46 12.02
N ALA A 432 6.94 6.21 11.56
CA ALA A 432 6.16 5.83 10.40
C ALA A 432 4.67 5.82 10.76
N GLU A 433 3.85 6.40 9.89
CA GLU A 433 2.39 6.46 10.07
C GLU A 433 1.75 5.07 10.01
N ARG A 434 2.21 4.24 9.07
CA ARG A 434 1.74 2.86 8.88
C ARG A 434 2.88 1.89 9.17
N LYS A 435 2.96 1.42 10.41
CA LYS A 435 3.92 0.38 10.83
C LYS A 435 3.20 -0.92 11.15
N VAL A 436 3.76 -2.04 10.70
CA VAL A 436 3.22 -3.38 10.95
C VAL A 436 4.33 -4.31 11.43
N GLY A 437 3.97 -5.22 12.35
CA GLY A 437 4.90 -6.25 12.84
C GLY A 437 5.09 -7.40 11.85
N LYS A 438 3.99 -7.77 11.18
CA LYS A 438 3.91 -8.81 10.15
C LYS A 438 3.26 -8.22 8.92
N TRP A 439 3.85 -8.44 7.75
CA TRP A 439 3.28 -8.03 6.49
C TRP A 439 2.19 -9.00 6.03
N HIS A 440 1.22 -8.47 5.29
CA HIS A 440 0.16 -9.25 4.67
C HIS A 440 -0.11 -8.68 3.26
N PRO A 441 -0.36 -9.50 2.23
CA PRO A 441 -0.60 -9.03 0.85
C PRO A 441 -1.70 -7.98 0.71
N ILE A 442 -2.75 -8.05 1.54
CA ILE A 442 -3.82 -7.02 1.57
C ILE A 442 -3.27 -5.63 1.88
N LEU A 443 -2.16 -5.52 2.62
CA LEU A 443 -1.50 -4.24 2.91
C LEU A 443 -0.72 -3.67 1.71
N ALA A 444 -0.48 -4.49 0.68
CA ALA A 444 0.18 -4.09 -0.56
C ALA A 444 -0.76 -3.33 -1.50
N GLU A 445 -2.07 -3.41 -1.28
CA GLU A 445 -3.04 -2.60 -2.01
C GLU A 445 -2.79 -1.13 -1.68
N ALA A 446 -2.47 -0.33 -2.71
CA ALA A 446 -2.28 1.10 -2.56
C ALA A 446 -3.53 1.71 -1.91
N PRO A 447 -3.39 2.65 -0.96
CA PRO A 447 -4.54 3.33 -0.37
C PRO A 447 -5.39 3.94 -1.49
N GLY A 448 -6.65 3.51 -1.59
CA GLY A 448 -7.58 3.89 -2.66
C GLY A 448 -7.86 2.83 -3.73
N ASN A 449 -7.16 1.69 -3.73
CA ASN A 449 -7.52 0.53 -4.55
C ASN A 449 -8.38 -0.50 -3.78
N GLU A 450 -8.82 -0.12 -2.59
CA GLU A 450 -9.71 -0.90 -1.73
C GLU A 450 -11.05 -1.10 -2.44
N LYS A 451 -11.56 -2.34 -2.48
CA LYS A 451 -12.90 -2.64 -2.98
C LYS A 451 -13.92 -2.22 -1.92
N LEU A 452 -14.42 -0.99 -2.04
CA LEU A 452 -15.46 -0.46 -1.15
C LEU A 452 -16.85 -0.87 -1.65
N VAL A 453 -17.68 -1.39 -0.74
CA VAL A 453 -19.10 -1.67 -0.97
C VAL A 453 -19.92 -0.75 -0.08
N ASP A 454 -20.87 -0.02 -0.69
CA ASP A 454 -21.69 0.95 0.01
C ASP A 454 -23.00 0.31 0.51
N PHE A 455 -23.02 -0.02 1.81
CA PHE A 455 -24.19 -0.61 2.48
C PHE A 455 -25.35 0.39 2.72
N VAL A 456 -25.14 1.69 2.49
CA VAL A 456 -26.16 2.74 2.65
C VAL A 456 -26.76 3.15 1.30
N GLY A 457 -25.92 3.17 0.26
CA GLY A 457 -26.28 3.49 -1.11
C GLY A 457 -26.96 2.35 -1.85
N ASP A 458 -26.44 1.13 -1.71
CA ASP A 458 -26.89 -0.06 -2.44
C ASP A 458 -28.00 -0.81 -1.68
N GLU A 459 -29.19 -0.85 -2.26
CA GLU A 459 -30.35 -1.54 -1.69
C GLU A 459 -30.10 -3.03 -1.47
N LYS A 460 -29.36 -3.70 -2.37
CA LYS A 460 -29.07 -5.13 -2.24
C LYS A 460 -28.14 -5.41 -1.06
N ALA A 461 -27.10 -4.58 -0.91
CA ALA A 461 -26.16 -4.70 0.20
C ALA A 461 -26.86 -4.39 1.54
N ARG A 462 -27.73 -3.37 1.55
CA ARG A 462 -28.53 -3.03 2.73
C ARG A 462 -29.46 -4.16 3.12
N ASP A 463 -30.26 -4.66 2.19
CA ASP A 463 -31.21 -5.75 2.43
C ASP A 463 -30.50 -7.04 2.87
N PHE A 464 -29.30 -7.28 2.34
CA PHE A 464 -28.45 -8.37 2.81
C PHE A 464 -28.00 -8.17 4.26
N SER A 465 -27.50 -6.98 4.62
CA SER A 465 -27.02 -6.68 5.96
C SER A 465 -28.11 -6.76 7.05
N VAL A 466 -29.35 -6.41 6.71
CA VAL A 466 -30.51 -6.47 7.62
C VAL A 466 -30.93 -7.91 7.91
N LYS A 467 -30.71 -8.83 6.97
CA LYS A 467 -31.03 -10.26 7.14
C LYS A 467 -29.99 -11.03 7.96
N LEU A 468 -28.82 -10.44 8.21
CA LEU A 468 -27.76 -11.07 8.98
C LEU A 468 -27.99 -10.90 10.49
N SER A 469 -27.77 -11.98 11.23
CA SER A 469 -27.74 -11.95 12.68
C SER A 469 -26.34 -11.55 13.14
N TRP A 470 -26.26 -10.39 13.79
CA TRP A 470 -25.02 -9.84 14.31
C TRP A 470 -24.78 -10.32 15.73
N LEU A 471 -23.59 -10.85 16.00
CA LEU A 471 -23.08 -11.10 17.33
C LEU A 471 -22.62 -9.77 17.92
N ASP A 472 -23.22 -9.36 19.03
CA ASP A 472 -22.78 -8.18 19.77
C ASP A 472 -21.65 -8.59 20.73
N CYS A 473 -20.43 -8.15 20.47
CA CYS A 473 -19.26 -8.48 21.28
C CYS A 473 -19.00 -7.46 22.39
N ASP A 474 -19.84 -6.43 22.53
CA ASP A 474 -19.72 -5.43 23.58
C ASP A 474 -20.52 -5.87 24.83
N GLU A 475 -19.85 -6.43 25.83
CA GLU A 475 -20.49 -6.92 27.06
C GLU A 475 -20.92 -5.80 28.03
N GLY A 476 -20.72 -4.52 27.70
CA GLY A 476 -21.13 -3.40 28.54
C GLY A 476 -22.00 -2.41 27.79
N GLY A 477 -23.24 -2.20 28.24
CA GLY A 477 -24.13 -1.13 27.75
C GLY A 477 -23.66 0.30 28.03
N ASN A 478 -22.34 0.52 28.13
CA ASN A 478 -21.74 1.85 28.15
C ASN A 478 -21.66 2.38 26.72
N GLU A 479 -21.76 3.70 26.57
CA GLU A 479 -21.82 4.41 25.30
C GLU A 479 -20.88 3.85 24.23
N PRO A 480 -21.32 3.76 22.96
CA PRO A 480 -20.49 3.26 21.88
C PRO A 480 -19.18 4.03 21.88
N THR A 481 -18.11 3.37 22.32
CA THR A 481 -16.79 3.97 22.28
C THR A 481 -16.46 4.23 20.81
N LEU A 482 -15.73 5.31 20.53
CA LEU A 482 -15.31 5.78 19.20
C LEU A 482 -14.55 4.74 18.33
N ARG A 483 -14.48 3.47 18.75
CA ARG A 483 -13.67 2.39 18.18
C ARG A 483 -14.49 1.20 17.65
N SER A 484 -15.83 1.23 17.69
CA SER A 484 -16.61 0.10 17.20
C SER A 484 -16.69 0.04 15.69
N ALA A 485 -15.95 -0.91 15.10
CA ALA A 485 -16.15 -1.35 13.74
C ALA A 485 -17.11 -2.55 13.73
N ASN A 486 -17.80 -2.79 12.62
CA ASN A 486 -18.55 -4.03 12.43
C ASN A 486 -17.79 -4.90 11.43
N HIS A 487 -17.57 -6.16 11.76
CA HIS A 487 -16.87 -7.11 10.89
C HIS A 487 -17.84 -8.14 10.32
N MET A 488 -17.78 -8.34 9.01
CA MET A 488 -18.52 -9.38 8.31
C MET A 488 -17.52 -10.34 7.67
N PHE A 489 -17.53 -11.59 8.13
CA PHE A 489 -16.64 -12.64 7.66
C PHE A 489 -17.38 -13.51 6.65
N LEU A 490 -16.99 -13.39 5.38
CA LEU A 490 -17.49 -14.21 4.28
C LEU A 490 -16.52 -15.40 4.10
N LEU A 491 -16.88 -16.60 4.57
CA LEU A 491 -15.95 -17.73 4.69
C LEU A 491 -16.57 -19.03 4.18
N ASP A 492 -15.74 -19.89 3.57
CA ASP A 492 -16.12 -21.27 3.28
C ASP A 492 -15.91 -22.17 4.51
N LEU A 493 -16.91 -22.26 5.37
CA LEU A 493 -16.91 -23.14 6.56
C LEU A 493 -16.88 -24.64 6.23
N GLY A 494 -17.09 -25.02 4.96
CA GLY A 494 -16.88 -26.39 4.49
C GLY A 494 -15.40 -26.75 4.38
N SER A 495 -14.54 -25.76 4.12
CA SER A 495 -13.09 -25.92 4.02
C SER A 495 -12.40 -25.84 5.39
N THR A 496 -11.27 -26.55 5.54
CA THR A 496 -10.39 -26.47 6.72
C THR A 496 -9.90 -25.03 6.94
N ASP A 497 -9.52 -24.35 5.87
CA ASP A 497 -8.97 -22.99 5.91
C ASP A 497 -10.02 -21.97 6.35
N GLY A 498 -11.26 -22.12 5.86
CA GLY A 498 -12.36 -21.24 6.24
C GLY A 498 -12.79 -21.41 7.70
N ARG A 499 -12.76 -22.65 8.23
CA ARG A 499 -12.97 -22.91 9.66
C ARG A 499 -11.85 -22.34 10.53
N GLN A 500 -10.59 -22.49 10.10
CA GLN A 500 -9.45 -21.92 10.81
C GLN A 500 -9.53 -20.40 10.86
N ALA A 501 -9.88 -19.75 9.74
CA ALA A 501 -10.10 -18.31 9.69
C ALA A 501 -11.24 -17.86 10.62
N ALA A 502 -12.35 -18.63 10.67
CA ALA A 502 -13.47 -18.34 11.56
C ALA A 502 -13.07 -18.44 13.04
N ARG A 503 -12.25 -19.43 13.43
CA ARG A 503 -11.71 -19.56 14.79
C ARG A 503 -10.83 -18.38 15.20
N ILE A 504 -9.94 -17.94 14.30
CA ILE A 504 -9.10 -16.76 14.54
C ILE A 504 -9.98 -15.51 14.73
N ALA A 505 -11.07 -15.38 13.97
CA ALA A 505 -12.03 -14.28 14.14
C ALA A 505 -12.74 -14.32 15.51
N LEU A 506 -13.06 -15.51 16.03
CA LEU A 506 -13.61 -15.66 17.39
C LEU A 506 -12.59 -15.30 18.48
N ASP A 507 -11.33 -15.73 18.34
CA ASP A 507 -10.24 -15.33 19.26
C ASP A 507 -10.06 -13.80 19.28
N PHE A 508 -10.23 -13.16 18.13
CA PHE A 508 -10.21 -11.70 18.02
C PHE A 508 -11.40 -11.05 18.73
N ALA A 509 -12.59 -11.67 18.66
CA ALA A 509 -13.78 -11.20 19.36
C ALA A 509 -13.62 -11.20 20.88
N GLU A 510 -13.00 -12.25 21.44
CA GLU A 510 -12.82 -12.41 22.89
C GLU A 510 -11.80 -11.43 23.49
N THR A 511 -10.76 -11.08 22.73
CA THR A 511 -9.58 -10.42 23.28
C THR A 511 -9.67 -8.90 23.25
N THR A 512 -10.26 -8.31 22.20
CA THR A 512 -9.93 -6.92 21.86
C THR A 512 -11.07 -6.13 21.20
N PHE A 513 -12.26 -6.71 20.97
CA PHE A 513 -13.19 -6.13 20.00
C PHE A 513 -14.48 -5.54 20.61
N PRO A 514 -14.60 -4.21 20.72
CA PRO A 514 -15.87 -3.54 20.99
C PRO A 514 -16.62 -3.38 19.66
N GLY A 515 -17.46 -4.31 19.25
CA GLY A 515 -18.22 -4.17 17.99
C GLY A 515 -19.05 -5.38 17.62
N LYS A 516 -19.69 -5.33 16.45
CA LYS A 516 -20.54 -6.43 15.97
C LYS A 516 -19.84 -7.31 14.96
N MET A 517 -20.03 -8.62 15.05
CA MET A 517 -19.50 -9.59 14.10
C MET A 517 -20.61 -10.41 13.44
N ALA A 518 -20.49 -10.69 12.15
CA ALA A 518 -21.38 -11.60 11.43
C ALA A 518 -20.56 -12.60 10.62
N PHE A 519 -20.97 -13.87 10.66
CA PHE A 519 -20.39 -14.95 9.87
C PHE A 519 -21.35 -15.35 8.75
N VAL A 520 -20.85 -15.39 7.52
CA VAL A 520 -21.59 -15.80 6.34
C VAL A 520 -20.87 -16.96 5.69
N HIS A 521 -21.56 -18.10 5.59
CA HIS A 521 -21.05 -19.25 4.88
C HIS A 521 -21.16 -19.04 3.36
N VAL A 522 -20.01 -19.02 2.67
CA VAL A 522 -19.92 -18.96 1.21
C VAL A 522 -19.24 -20.24 0.71
N PRO A 523 -20.00 -21.27 0.31
CA PRO A 523 -19.44 -22.54 -0.14
C PRO A 523 -18.69 -22.42 -1.46
N SER A 524 -17.55 -23.10 -1.58
CA SER A 524 -16.92 -23.39 -2.87
C SER A 524 -17.78 -24.37 -3.68
N SER A 525 -17.71 -24.33 -5.01
CA SER A 525 -18.55 -25.16 -5.93
C SER A 525 -18.42 -26.68 -5.75
N THR A 526 -17.52 -27.12 -4.86
CA THR A 526 -17.20 -28.51 -4.54
C THR A 526 -17.89 -29.04 -3.28
N SER A 527 -18.59 -28.21 -2.49
CA SER A 527 -19.32 -28.68 -1.30
C SER A 527 -20.77 -29.09 -1.61
N PRO A 528 -21.32 -30.11 -0.90
CA PRO A 528 -22.68 -30.58 -1.15
C PRO A 528 -23.72 -29.49 -0.85
N GLN A 529 -24.45 -29.06 -1.89
CA GLN A 529 -25.37 -27.90 -1.86
C GLN A 529 -26.49 -27.94 -0.79
N LYS A 530 -26.74 -29.09 -0.14
CA LYS A 530 -27.89 -29.31 0.76
C LYS A 530 -27.63 -29.00 2.24
N SER A 531 -26.38 -28.93 2.71
CA SER A 531 -26.02 -28.53 4.10
C SER A 531 -25.94 -27.01 4.31
N ASN A 532 -26.02 -26.25 3.22
CA ASN A 532 -25.76 -24.80 3.19
C ASN A 532 -26.83 -23.98 3.93
N GLY A 533 -28.11 -24.38 3.85
CA GLY A 533 -29.19 -23.67 4.54
C GLY A 533 -29.17 -23.91 6.05
N THR A 534 -28.83 -25.14 6.46
CA THR A 534 -28.85 -25.56 7.87
C THR A 534 -27.77 -24.86 8.67
N LEU A 535 -26.53 -24.81 8.15
CA LEU A 535 -25.40 -24.18 8.84
C LEU A 535 -25.57 -22.66 9.00
N GLN A 536 -25.99 -21.94 7.95
CA GLN A 536 -26.25 -20.49 8.08
C GLN A 536 -27.41 -20.21 9.04
N SER A 537 -28.44 -21.07 9.06
CA SER A 537 -29.55 -20.92 10.00
C SER A 537 -29.11 -21.12 11.45
N LEU A 538 -28.23 -22.09 11.71
CA LEU A 538 -27.67 -22.37 13.02
C LEU A 538 -26.79 -21.22 13.52
N LEU A 539 -25.95 -20.64 12.66
CA LEU A 539 -25.15 -19.46 12.98
C LEU A 539 -26.04 -18.27 13.36
N ASN A 540 -27.10 -18.04 12.60
CA ASN A 540 -28.04 -16.95 12.85
C ASN A 540 -28.80 -17.14 14.18
N GLU A 541 -29.22 -18.37 14.48
CA GLU A 541 -29.91 -18.72 15.73
C GLU A 541 -29.02 -18.55 16.96
N ILE A 542 -27.75 -18.98 16.89
CA ILE A 542 -26.79 -18.81 17.99
C ILE A 542 -26.48 -17.34 18.21
N ALA A 543 -26.27 -16.57 17.12
CA ALA A 543 -26.05 -15.13 17.22
C ALA A 543 -27.25 -14.40 17.84
N ALA A 544 -28.48 -14.77 17.45
CA ALA A 544 -29.73 -14.19 17.95
C ALA A 544 -30.17 -14.68 19.35
N SER A 545 -29.53 -15.73 19.89
CA SER A 545 -29.87 -16.28 21.20
C SER A 545 -29.64 -15.28 22.36
N LYS A 546 -30.24 -15.53 23.53
CA LYS A 546 -30.02 -14.71 24.74
C LYS A 546 -28.85 -15.21 25.62
N MET A 547 -28.04 -16.14 25.10
CA MET A 547 -26.88 -16.69 25.82
C MET A 547 -25.84 -15.61 26.13
N PRO A 548 -25.03 -15.78 27.20
CA PRO A 548 -23.89 -14.91 27.44
C PRO A 548 -22.88 -15.03 26.29
N LEU A 549 -22.15 -13.95 25.98
CA LEU A 549 -21.24 -13.91 24.82
C LEU A 549 -20.24 -15.07 24.85
N LYS A 550 -19.66 -15.35 26.01
CA LYS A 550 -18.75 -16.49 26.20
C LYS A 550 -19.36 -17.83 25.77
N ALA A 551 -20.62 -18.10 26.13
CA ALA A 551 -21.30 -19.33 25.74
C ALA A 551 -21.68 -19.34 24.24
N LYS A 552 -22.01 -18.18 23.66
CA LYS A 552 -22.20 -18.06 22.20
C LYS A 552 -20.91 -18.37 21.44
N LEU A 553 -19.78 -17.85 21.92
CA LEU A 553 -18.47 -18.05 21.30
C LEU A 553 -18.02 -19.51 21.42
N GLU A 554 -18.22 -20.14 22.58
CA GLU A 554 -17.95 -21.58 22.77
C GLU A 554 -18.83 -22.46 21.84
N ALA A 555 -20.11 -22.13 21.68
CA ALA A 555 -21.00 -22.80 20.72
C ALA A 555 -20.58 -22.59 19.25
N LEU A 556 -20.06 -21.42 18.89
CA LEU A 556 -19.50 -21.17 17.56
C LEU A 556 -18.16 -21.90 17.35
N ARG A 557 -17.31 -22.01 18.38
CA ARG A 557 -16.04 -22.75 18.33
C ARG A 557 -16.27 -24.24 18.07
N SER A 558 -17.32 -24.82 18.66
CA SER A 558 -17.68 -26.22 18.44
C SER A 558 -18.21 -26.48 17.02
N ILE A 559 -18.91 -25.51 16.41
CA ILE A 559 -19.33 -25.56 15.00
C ILE A 559 -18.13 -25.60 14.04
N PHE A 560 -17.06 -24.88 14.36
CA PHE A 560 -15.88 -24.78 13.50
C PHE A 560 -14.88 -25.94 13.66
N THR A 561 -15.30 -27.08 14.22
CA THR A 561 -14.50 -28.32 14.32
C THR A 561 -14.60 -29.19 13.05
N GLU A 562 -13.64 -30.08 12.82
CA GLU A 562 -13.68 -31.01 11.66
C GLU A 562 -14.84 -32.01 11.72
N GLU A 563 -15.22 -32.44 12.93
CA GLU A 563 -16.33 -33.37 13.17
C GLU A 563 -17.68 -32.81 12.71
N CYS A 564 -17.89 -31.49 12.84
CA CYS A 564 -19.10 -30.79 12.40
C CYS A 564 -19.27 -30.75 10.88
N ALA A 565 -18.17 -30.85 10.12
CA ALA A 565 -18.20 -30.70 8.66
C ALA A 565 -18.50 -32.02 7.94
N GLN A 566 -18.17 -33.15 8.57
CA GLN A 566 -18.40 -34.49 8.03
C GLN A 566 -19.80 -35.01 8.36
N ASP A 567 -20.38 -34.60 9.50
CA ASP A 567 -21.70 -35.06 9.94
C ASP A 567 -22.47 -33.96 10.69
N THR A 568 -23.61 -33.54 10.11
CA THR A 568 -24.51 -32.55 10.72
C THR A 568 -25.10 -33.04 12.05
N ALA A 569 -25.23 -34.35 12.26
CA ALA A 569 -25.72 -34.92 13.51
C ALA A 569 -24.71 -34.76 14.65
N ASN A 570 -23.42 -35.02 14.39
CA ASN A 570 -22.34 -34.79 15.36
C ASN A 570 -22.19 -33.31 15.71
N CYS A 571 -22.42 -32.42 14.74
CA CYS A 571 -22.40 -30.99 14.99
C CYS A 571 -23.49 -30.56 16.00
N VAL A 572 -24.70 -31.09 15.83
CA VAL A 572 -25.83 -30.80 16.73
C VAL A 572 -25.62 -31.40 18.11
N ILE A 573 -24.95 -32.54 18.24
CA ILE A 573 -24.59 -33.15 19.53
C ILE A 573 -23.54 -32.31 20.27
N ASN A 574 -22.47 -31.89 19.59
CA ASN A 574 -21.39 -31.09 20.17
C ASN A 574 -21.83 -29.65 20.52
N VAL A 575 -22.71 -29.05 19.72
CA VAL A 575 -23.31 -27.74 20.00
C VAL A 575 -24.41 -27.87 21.06
N GLY A 576 -25.15 -28.97 21.02
CA GLY A 576 -26.28 -29.24 21.89
C GLY A 576 -25.92 -29.35 23.36
N SER A 577 -24.74 -29.90 23.72
CA SER A 577 -24.26 -29.94 25.10
C SER A 577 -24.03 -28.53 25.69
N VAL A 578 -23.47 -27.61 24.91
CA VAL A 578 -23.21 -26.22 25.31
C VAL A 578 -24.49 -25.38 25.37
N ILE A 579 -25.39 -25.59 24.40
CA ILE A 579 -26.68 -24.88 24.34
C ILE A 579 -27.65 -25.40 25.41
N ALA A 580 -27.71 -26.70 25.69
CA ALA A 580 -28.62 -27.28 26.68
C ALA A 580 -28.41 -26.71 28.09
N ASP A 581 -27.15 -26.42 28.45
CA ASP A 581 -26.80 -25.82 29.74
C ASP A 581 -27.15 -24.32 29.83
N SER A 582 -27.30 -23.62 28.69
CA SER A 582 -27.44 -22.16 28.64
C SER A 582 -28.81 -21.66 28.16
N ASP A 583 -29.46 -22.33 27.20
CA ASP A 583 -30.81 -22.05 26.68
C ASP A 583 -31.52 -23.34 26.20
N PRO A 584 -32.30 -24.01 27.08
CA PRO A 584 -32.99 -25.26 26.76
C PRO A 584 -34.02 -25.14 25.63
N GLY A 585 -34.57 -23.94 25.39
CA GLY A 585 -35.55 -23.70 24.32
C GLY A 585 -34.91 -23.54 22.94
N LEU A 586 -33.67 -23.06 22.88
CA LEU A 586 -32.85 -23.09 21.67
C LEU A 586 -32.44 -24.53 21.33
N PHE A 587 -32.09 -25.33 22.34
CA PHE A 587 -31.73 -26.74 22.16
C PHE A 587 -32.84 -27.56 21.46
N GLU A 588 -34.11 -27.45 21.91
CA GLU A 588 -35.22 -28.17 21.26
C GLU A 588 -35.48 -27.72 19.82
N ARG A 589 -35.32 -26.42 19.50
CA ARG A 589 -35.46 -25.92 18.11
C ARG A 589 -34.33 -26.39 17.19
N VAL A 590 -33.10 -26.38 17.69
CA VAL A 590 -31.94 -26.90 16.95
C VAL A 590 -32.07 -28.41 16.71
N LYS A 591 -32.56 -29.14 17.72
CA LYS A 591 -32.84 -30.58 17.64
C LYS A 591 -33.96 -30.91 16.66
N GLU A 592 -35.05 -30.15 16.64
CA GLU A 592 -36.16 -30.32 15.69
C GLU A 592 -35.68 -30.12 14.24
N LYS A 593 -34.90 -29.06 13.98
CA LYS A 593 -34.28 -28.80 12.66
C LYS A 593 -33.26 -29.86 12.26
N SER A 594 -32.51 -30.40 13.22
CA SER A 594 -31.58 -31.51 12.95
C SER A 594 -32.31 -32.80 12.57
N GLN A 595 -33.45 -33.08 13.21
CA GLN A 595 -34.29 -34.23 12.90
C GLN A 595 -34.92 -34.09 11.51
N GLU A 596 -35.27 -32.86 11.12
CA GLU A 596 -35.75 -32.55 9.77
C GLU A 596 -34.65 -32.75 8.71
N ALA A 597 -33.41 -32.31 8.98
CA ALA A 597 -32.26 -32.53 8.11
C ALA A 597 -31.87 -34.02 7.97
N LEU A 598 -31.93 -34.77 9.09
CA LEU A 598 -31.72 -36.22 9.12
C LEU A 598 -32.80 -36.98 8.35
N ARG A 599 -34.08 -36.62 8.50
CA ARG A 599 -35.19 -37.20 7.72
C ARG A 599 -35.00 -36.98 6.22
N LEU A 600 -34.59 -35.77 5.82
CA LEU A 600 -34.30 -35.47 4.41
C LEU A 600 -33.09 -36.24 3.85
N GLN A 601 -32.09 -36.56 4.67
CA GLN A 601 -30.98 -37.43 4.26
C GLN A 601 -31.43 -38.88 4.10
N VAL A 602 -32.25 -39.40 5.02
CA VAL A 602 -32.82 -40.75 4.96
C VAL A 602 -33.73 -40.88 3.74
N ASP A 603 -34.60 -39.92 3.47
CA ASP A 603 -35.48 -39.91 2.29
C ASP A 603 -34.67 -39.91 0.98
N VAL A 604 -33.52 -39.22 0.92
CA VAL A 604 -32.64 -39.22 -0.26
C VAL A 604 -31.92 -40.55 -0.43
N LEU A 605 -31.52 -41.21 0.67
CA LEU A 605 -30.89 -42.53 0.64
C LEU A 605 -31.89 -43.62 0.26
N GLU A 606 -33.13 -43.56 0.76
CA GLU A 606 -34.23 -44.44 0.35
C GLU A 606 -34.59 -44.26 -1.13
N VAL A 607 -34.64 -43.02 -1.64
CA VAL A 607 -34.89 -42.74 -3.08
C VAL A 607 -33.74 -43.23 -3.97
N LEU A 608 -32.51 -43.28 -3.45
CA LEU A 608 -31.33 -43.79 -4.16
C LEU A 608 -31.10 -45.30 -3.99
N GLY A 609 -31.92 -45.99 -3.18
CA GLY A 609 -31.84 -47.44 -2.98
C GLY A 609 -30.54 -47.89 -2.30
N ILE A 610 -29.94 -47.02 -1.49
CA ILE A 610 -28.75 -47.34 -0.69
C ILE A 610 -29.27 -47.56 0.74
N GLU A 611 -29.14 -48.80 1.23
CA GLU A 611 -29.49 -49.16 2.63
C GLU A 611 -28.70 -48.37 3.67
#